data_AF-A0A7C5DTC0-F1
#
_entry.id   AF-A0A7C5DTC0-F1
#
_cell.length_a   1.000
_cell.length_b   1.000
_cell.length_c   1.000
_cell.angle_alpha   90.00
_cell.angle_beta   90.00
_cell.angle_gamma   90.00
#
_symmetry.space_group_name_H-M   'P 1'
#
loop_
_entity.id
_entity.type
_entity.pdbx_description
1 polymer ?
#
loop_
_entity_poly.entity_id
_entity_poly.type
_entity_poly.pdbx_seq_one_letter_code
_entity_poly.pdbx_strand_id
1 'polypeptide(L)'
;MDVSPIIFRVHALQRMFERGVTQEDVRHVLATGETIERYPDDQPYPSRLILGWAGNRPLHVLVADNEAEGTIIVTTVYEPGPDLWEEDFRKGRRR
;
A
#
# COMPACT_ATOMS: atom_id res chain seq x y z
N MET A 1 1.85 -20.55 -9.39
CA MET A 1 2.37 -19.21 -9.11
C MET A 1 2.43 -19.11 -7.62
N ASP A 2 3.64 -19.02 -7.07
CA ASP A 2 3.84 -18.87 -5.62
C ASP A 2 3.29 -17.50 -5.23
N VAL A 3 2.21 -17.48 -4.46
CA VAL A 3 1.64 -16.23 -3.93
C VAL A 3 2.46 -15.86 -2.71
N SER A 4 3.25 -14.80 -2.80
CA SER A 4 3.99 -14.27 -1.65
C SER A 4 3.06 -14.14 -0.44
N PRO A 5 3.43 -14.69 0.72
CA PRO A 5 2.67 -14.48 1.95
C PRO A 5 2.49 -12.98 2.21
N ILE A 6 1.29 -12.59 2.62
CA ILE A 6 0.97 -11.19 2.96
C ILE A 6 0.74 -11.11 4.46
N ILE A 7 1.55 -10.30 5.14
CA ILE A 7 1.44 -10.03 6.57
C ILE A 7 0.88 -8.63 6.76
N PHE A 8 -0.21 -8.51 7.52
CA PHE A 8 -0.76 -7.20 7.89
C PHE A 8 -0.26 -6.80 9.27
N ARG A 9 0.38 -5.62 9.38
CA ARG A 9 0.69 -5.03 10.69
C ARG A 9 -0.60 -4.61 11.39
N VAL A 10 -0.56 -4.57 12.73
CA VAL A 10 -1.71 -4.13 13.55
C VAL A 10 -2.22 -2.75 13.10
N HIS A 11 -1.30 -1.82 12.81
CA HIS A 11 -1.66 -0.50 12.29
C HIS A 11 -2.44 -0.57 10.96
N ALA A 12 -2.02 -1.42 10.02
CA ALA A 12 -2.74 -1.62 8.78
C ALA A 12 -4.15 -2.17 9.02
N LEU A 13 -4.30 -3.18 9.88
CA LEU A 13 -5.60 -3.76 10.21
C LEU A 13 -6.56 -2.71 10.82
N GLN A 14 -6.05 -1.84 11.70
CA GLN A 14 -6.82 -0.73 12.26
C GLN A 14 -7.32 0.23 11.18
N ARG A 15 -6.42 0.68 10.29
CA ARG A 15 -6.79 1.57 9.18
C ARG A 15 -7.77 0.94 8.20
N MET A 16 -7.60 -0.34 7.92
CA MET A 16 -8.50 -1.11 7.08
C MET A 16 -9.90 -1.16 7.69
N PHE A 17 -10.01 -1.46 8.99
CA PHE A 17 -11.28 -1.47 9.69
C PHE A 17 -11.96 -0.09 9.71
N GLU A 18 -11.23 0.96 10.09
CA GLU A 18 -11.75 2.34 10.14
C GLU A 18 -12.30 2.84 8.79
N ARG A 19 -11.73 2.35 7.68
CA ARG A 19 -12.03 2.80 6.32
C ARG A 19 -12.87 1.81 5.53
N GLY A 20 -13.26 0.67 6.10
CA GLY A 20 -13.93 -0.39 5.34
C GLY A 20 -13.11 -0.85 4.12
N VAL A 21 -11.81 -1.06 4.29
CA VAL A 21 -10.94 -1.69 3.28
C VAL A 21 -10.82 -3.16 3.62
N THR A 22 -11.15 -4.04 2.68
CA THR A 22 -11.07 -5.48 2.87
C THR A 22 -9.66 -5.99 2.55
N GLN A 23 -9.34 -7.21 2.99
CA GLN A 23 -8.09 -7.85 2.55
C GLN A 23 -8.09 -8.14 1.05
N GLU A 24 -9.25 -8.34 0.43
CA GLU A 24 -9.37 -8.55 -1.02
C GLU A 24 -9.01 -7.28 -1.79
N ASP A 25 -9.46 -6.11 -1.32
CA ASP A 25 -9.06 -4.81 -1.89
C ASP A 25 -7.54 -4.65 -1.87
N VAL A 26 -6.89 -4.94 -0.73
CA VAL A 26 -5.43 -4.85 -0.62
C VAL A 26 -4.74 -5.85 -1.54
N ARG A 27 -5.20 -7.10 -1.61
CA ARG A 27 -4.65 -8.11 -2.54
C ARG A 27 -4.80 -7.67 -3.99
N HIS A 28 -5.93 -7.08 -4.35
CA HIS A 28 -6.16 -6.54 -5.68
C HIS A 28 -5.17 -5.42 -5.99
N VAL A 29 -5.04 -4.42 -5.12
CA VAL A 29 -4.08 -3.32 -5.27
C VAL A 29 -2.64 -3.82 -5.36
N LEU A 30 -2.25 -4.81 -4.57
CA LEU A 30 -0.91 -5.41 -4.65
C LEU A 30 -0.65 -6.09 -6.01
N ALA A 31 -1.69 -6.66 -6.63
CA ALA A 31 -1.58 -7.39 -7.90
C ALA A 31 -1.67 -6.49 -9.13
N THR A 32 -2.45 -5.40 -9.07
CA THR A 32 -2.77 -4.56 -10.24
C THR A 32 -2.26 -3.12 -10.13
N GLY A 33 -1.85 -2.70 -8.94
CA GLY A 33 -1.45 -1.33 -8.64
C GLY A 33 -0.08 -0.95 -9.18
N GLU A 34 0.14 0.35 -9.24
CA GLU A 34 1.37 1.00 -9.66
C GLU A 34 2.21 1.36 -8.42
N THR A 35 3.49 1.01 -8.42
CA THR A 35 4.41 1.54 -7.40
C THR A 35 4.77 2.98 -7.75
N ILE A 36 4.30 3.94 -6.94
CA ILE A 36 4.45 5.37 -7.18
C ILE A 36 5.62 6.00 -6.40
N GLU A 37 6.00 5.41 -5.26
CA GLU A 37 7.17 5.80 -4.49
C GLU A 37 7.94 4.56 -4.01
N ARG A 38 9.26 4.66 -3.92
CA ARG A 38 10.15 3.62 -3.40
C ARG A 38 11.06 4.22 -2.34
N TYR A 39 11.24 3.49 -1.25
CA TYR A 39 12.08 3.85 -0.12
C TYR A 39 13.06 2.68 0.13
N PRO A 40 14.09 2.54 -0.72
CA PRO A 40 15.03 1.41 -0.64
C PRO A 40 15.86 1.40 0.65
N ASP A 41 15.99 2.56 1.29
CA ASP A 41 16.80 2.74 2.50
C ASP A 41 16.02 2.54 3.81
N ASP A 42 14.71 2.27 3.71
CA ASP A 42 13.88 1.99 4.89
C ASP A 42 14.36 0.73 5.63
N GLN A 43 14.21 0.76 6.95
CA GLN A 43 14.61 -0.33 7.85
C GLN A 43 13.38 -0.88 8.58
N PRO A 44 13.28 -2.20 8.80
CA PRO A 44 14.28 -3.24 8.52
C PRO A 44 14.28 -3.77 7.08
N TYR A 45 13.33 -3.35 6.25
CA TYR A 45 13.20 -3.78 4.85
C TYR A 45 12.92 -2.59 3.95
N PRO A 46 13.41 -2.61 2.70
CA PRO A 46 12.97 -1.69 1.66
C PRO A 46 11.45 -1.61 1.60
N SER A 47 10.93 -0.41 1.41
CA SER A 47 9.50 -0.18 1.35
C SER A 47 9.09 0.53 0.05
N ARG A 48 7.81 0.44 -0.29
CA ARG A 48 7.24 1.09 -1.47
C ARG A 48 5.78 1.44 -1.26
N LEU A 49 5.37 2.56 -1.86
CA LEU A 49 4.00 3.02 -1.87
C LEU A 49 3.35 2.61 -3.19
N ILE A 50 2.23 1.91 -3.08
CA ILE A 50 1.46 1.41 -4.24
C ILE A 50 0.16 2.17 -4.32
N LEU A 51 -0.14 2.73 -5.48
CA LEU A 51 -1.45 3.24 -5.84
C LEU A 51 -2.22 2.17 -6.62
N GLY A 52 -3.41 1.83 -6.17
CA GLY A 52 -4.36 1.01 -6.91
C GLY A 52 -5.80 1.41 -6.61
N TRP A 53 -6.74 0.60 -7.09
CA TRP A 53 -8.15 0.94 -7.05
C TRP A 53 -9.00 -0.24 -6.56
N ALA A 54 -9.88 0.02 -5.60
CA ALA A 54 -10.96 -0.87 -5.20
C ALA A 54 -12.26 -0.37 -5.83
N GLY A 55 -12.56 -0.84 -7.04
CA GLY A 55 -13.58 -0.21 -7.90
C GLY A 55 -13.16 1.21 -8.28
N ASN A 56 -13.96 2.22 -7.93
CA ASN A 56 -13.64 3.64 -8.20
C ASN A 56 -12.94 4.33 -7.03
N ARG A 57 -12.50 3.58 -6.03
CA ARG A 57 -11.92 4.12 -4.79
C ARG A 57 -10.39 3.97 -4.83
N PRO A 58 -9.62 5.07 -4.84
CA PRO A 58 -8.16 5.01 -4.89
C PRO A 58 -7.61 4.58 -3.52
N LEU A 59 -6.65 3.67 -3.52
CA LEU A 59 -5.99 3.20 -2.31
C LEU A 59 -4.48 3.34 -2.45
N HIS A 60 -3.88 3.93 -1.43
CA HIS A 60 -2.45 3.90 -1.16
C HIS A 60 -2.15 2.79 -0.15
N VAL A 61 -1.32 1.84 -0.56
CA VAL A 61 -0.86 0.73 0.26
C VAL A 61 0.64 0.87 0.41
N LEU A 62 1.11 1.13 1.64
CA LEU A 62 2.54 1.14 1.95
C LEU A 62 2.93 -0.27 2.38
N VAL A 63 3.89 -0.86 1.68
CA VAL A 63 4.42 -2.18 1.99
C VAL A 63 5.92 -2.18 2.19
N ALA A 64 6.39 -3.09 3.05
CA ALA A 64 7.79 -3.49 3.14
C ALA A 64 7.95 -4.86 2.47
N ASP A 65 8.97 -5.00 1.62
CA ASP A 65 9.27 -6.23 0.90
C ASP A 65 10.37 -7.01 1.64
N ASN A 66 10.01 -8.09 2.33
CA ASN A 66 10.97 -9.01 2.95
C ASN A 66 11.39 -10.07 1.94
N GLU A 67 12.35 -9.72 1.08
CA GLU A 67 12.84 -10.59 0.00
C GLU A 67 13.39 -11.92 0.53
N ALA A 68 14.04 -11.92 1.70
CA ALA A 68 14.66 -13.12 2.29
C ALA A 68 13.62 -14.22 2.60
N GLU A 69 12.40 -13.83 2.96
CA GLU A 69 11.28 -14.74 3.25
C GLU A 69 10.19 -14.69 2.17
N GLY A 70 10.43 -14.03 1.05
CA GLY A 70 9.47 -13.87 -0.04
C GLY A 70 8.12 -13.27 0.39
N THR A 71 8.11 -12.42 1.41
CA THR A 71 6.90 -11.96 2.11
C THR A 71 6.67 -10.46 1.91
N ILE A 72 5.42 -10.07 1.69
CA ILE A 72 4.99 -8.66 1.62
C ILE A 72 4.36 -8.27 2.95
N ILE A 73 4.85 -7.19 3.56
CA ILE A 73 4.38 -6.69 4.85
C ILE A 73 3.59 -5.41 4.61
N VAL A 74 2.28 -5.44 4.81
CA VAL A 74 1.41 -4.26 4.71
C VAL A 74 1.52 -3.45 5.99
N THR A 75 2.09 -2.25 5.89
CA THR A 75 2.33 -1.34 7.01
C THR A 75 1.16 -0.41 7.26
N THR A 76 0.59 0.17 6.20
CA THR A 76 -0.62 1.00 6.29
C THR A 76 -1.37 1.01 4.96
N VAL A 77 -2.67 1.35 5.02
CA VAL A 77 -3.55 1.51 3.85
C VAL A 77 -4.43 2.73 4.04
N TYR A 78 -4.51 3.62 3.06
CA TYR A 78 -5.32 4.84 3.13
C TYR A 78 -5.83 5.29 1.76
N GLU A 79 -6.89 6.10 1.74
CA GLU A 79 -7.33 6.80 0.53
C GLU A 79 -6.54 8.10 0.40
N PRO A 80 -5.86 8.36 -0.73
CA PRO A 80 -5.17 9.62 -0.94
C PRO A 80 -6.17 10.77 -1.04
N GLY A 81 -5.99 11.81 -0.22
CA GLY A 81 -6.82 13.01 -0.23
C GLY A 81 -6.22 14.12 -1.12
N PRO A 82 -7.07 15.00 -1.70
CA PRO A 82 -6.63 16.08 -2.59
C PRO A 82 -5.73 17.12 -1.89
N ASP A 83 -5.78 17.19 -0.56
CA ASP A 83 -4.95 18.10 0.25
C ASP A 83 -3.46 17.74 0.20
N LEU A 84 -3.15 16.45 -0.01
CA LEU A 84 -1.79 15.91 0.04
C LEU A 84 -1.33 15.38 -1.32
N TRP A 85 -2.23 15.12 -2.26
CA TRP A 85 -1.94 14.47 -3.54
C TRP A 85 -2.49 15.26 -4.73
N GLU A 86 -1.81 15.16 -5.86
CA GLU A 86 -2.30 15.64 -7.15
C GLU A 86 -3.59 14.90 -7.56
N GLU A 87 -4.29 15.41 -8.57
CA GLU A 87 -5.61 14.88 -8.98
C GLU A 87 -5.58 13.40 -9.39
N ASP A 88 -4.43 12.91 -9.84
CA ASP A 88 -4.23 11.53 -10.25
C ASP A 88 -3.71 10.61 -9.13
N PHE A 89 -3.52 11.18 -7.93
CA PHE A 89 -3.02 10.55 -6.71
C PHE A 89 -1.60 9.98 -6.77
N ARG A 90 -0.84 10.20 -7.85
CA ARG A 90 0.51 9.61 -7.99
C ARG A 90 1.61 10.41 -7.31
N LYS A 91 1.40 11.72 -7.17
CA LYS A 91 2.42 12.65 -6.67
C LYS A 91 1.91 13.43 -5.47
N GLY A 92 2.73 13.46 -4.42
CA GLY A 92 2.48 14.32 -3.28
C GLY A 92 2.56 15.80 -3.66
N ARG A 93 1.59 16.61 -3.22
CA ARG A 93 1.71 18.06 -3.30
C ARG A 93 2.82 18.49 -2.35
N ARG A 94 3.93 19.00 -2.90
CA ARG A 94 4.98 19.63 -2.09
C ARG A 94 4.37 20.75 -1.26
N ARG A 95 4.61 20.71 0.06
CA ARG A 95 4.39 21.86 0.94
C ARG A 95 5.46 22.92 0.72
#